data_AF-A0A645J6F2-F1
#
_entry.id   AF-A0A645J6F2-F1
#
_cell.length_a   1.000
_cell.length_b   1.000
_cell.length_c   1.000
_cell.angle_alpha   90.00
_cell.angle_beta   90.00
_cell.angle_gamma   90.00
#
_symmetry.space_group_name_H-M   'P 1'
#
loop_
_entity.id
_entity.type
_entity.pdbx_description
1 polymer ?
#
loop_
_entity_poly.entity_id
_entity_poly.type
_entity_poly.pdbx_seq_one_letter_code
_entity_poly.pdbx_strand_id
1 'polypeptide(L)'
;MIPSLTVRRADTTVQLNDGQSLVIAGLIKNNITEAVKRFPGLGEIPVLGALARSTEFQTDQTELMFIFTPRLVQALAEAPRVPTDNHVPPSRAERYLNGALESSKPAPADKTAPVPAPAMPADAATPMPAPTAAPQELQPPAPVEPSVDRPAP
;
A
#
# COMPACT_ATOMS: atom_id res chain seq x y z
N MET A 1 9.63 -18.99 20.25
CA MET A 1 8.92 -18.77 18.98
C MET A 1 9.26 -17.37 18.51
N ILE A 2 9.86 -17.22 17.32
CA ILE A 2 10.08 -15.93 16.67
C ILE A 2 8.93 -15.78 15.66
N PRO A 3 8.19 -14.67 15.62
CA PRO A 3 7.05 -14.53 14.71
C PRO A 3 7.51 -14.64 13.25
N SER A 4 6.83 -15.48 12.46
CA SER A 4 7.04 -15.58 11.02
C SER A 4 6.23 -14.48 10.32
N LEU A 5 6.93 -13.48 9.78
CA LEU A 5 6.32 -12.46 8.93
C LEU A 5 6.29 -12.95 7.48
N THR A 6 5.10 -13.12 6.90
CA THR A 6 4.96 -13.43 5.47
C THR A 6 4.68 -12.14 4.70
N VAL A 7 5.63 -11.71 3.85
CA VAL A 7 5.49 -10.51 3.02
C VAL A 7 5.23 -10.91 1.58
N ARG A 8 4.31 -10.20 0.91
CA ARG A 8 3.99 -10.36 -0.51
C ARG A 8 4.27 -9.02 -1.20
N ARG A 9 5.14 -8.98 -2.21
CA ARG A 9 5.54 -7.76 -2.94
C ARG A 9 5.48 -7.99 -4.45
N ALA A 10 5.08 -6.96 -5.18
CA ALA A 10 5.13 -6.91 -6.63
C ALA A 10 5.54 -5.49 -7.07
N ASP A 11 6.54 -5.38 -7.93
CA ASP A 11 7.07 -4.11 -8.45
C ASP A 11 6.84 -4.08 -9.97
N THR A 12 6.06 -3.12 -10.46
CA THR A 12 5.70 -3.00 -11.88
C THR A 12 5.63 -1.53 -12.31
N THR A 13 5.95 -1.25 -13.57
CA THR A 13 5.82 0.09 -14.17
C THR A 13 4.76 0.04 -15.25
N VAL A 14 3.71 0.85 -15.12
CA VAL A 14 2.52 0.80 -15.99
C VAL A 14 2.07 2.21 -16.35
N GLN A 15 1.51 2.39 -17.55
CA GLN A 15 0.89 3.65 -17.99
C GLN A 15 -0.62 3.48 -18.06
N LEU A 16 -1.35 4.25 -17.25
CA LEU A 16 -2.81 4.23 -17.17
C LEU A 16 -3.36 5.66 -17.35
N ASN A 17 -4.56 5.75 -17.92
CA ASN A 17 -5.34 6.99 -17.93
C ASN A 17 -6.06 7.21 -16.59
N ASP A 18 -6.52 8.44 -16.36
CA ASP A 18 -7.30 8.79 -15.16
C ASP A 18 -8.54 7.89 -15.00
N GLY A 19 -8.67 7.25 -13.84
CA GLY A 19 -9.79 6.37 -13.50
C GLY A 19 -9.78 4.98 -14.13
N GLN A 20 -8.78 4.63 -14.95
CA GLN A 20 -8.65 3.28 -15.50
C GLN A 20 -8.17 2.30 -14.42
N SER A 21 -8.71 1.09 -14.34
CA SER A 21 -8.22 0.07 -13.40
C SER A 21 -7.28 -0.91 -14.12
N LEU A 22 -6.20 -1.30 -13.46
CA LEU A 22 -5.30 -2.38 -13.91
C LEU A 22 -5.03 -3.36 -12.77
N VAL A 23 -5.04 -4.66 -13.10
CA VAL A 23 -4.54 -5.71 -12.21
C VAL A 23 -3.03 -5.81 -12.37
N ILE A 24 -2.29 -5.50 -11.31
CA ILE A 24 -0.81 -5.46 -11.35
C ILE A 24 -0.17 -6.80 -10.96
N ALA A 25 -0.88 -7.59 -10.15
CA ALA A 25 -0.39 -8.87 -9.65
C ALA A 25 -1.54 -9.77 -9.21
N GLY A 26 -1.36 -11.07 -9.43
CA GLY A 26 -2.23 -12.14 -8.95
C GLY A 26 -1.40 -13.29 -8.38
N LEU A 27 -1.86 -13.93 -7.32
CA LEU A 27 -1.25 -15.13 -6.75
C LEU A 27 -2.34 -16.15 -6.45
N ILE A 28 -2.13 -17.37 -6.91
CA ILE A 28 -2.92 -18.55 -6.54
C ILE A 28 -1.96 -19.49 -5.82
N LYS A 29 -2.26 -19.81 -4.56
CA LYS A 29 -1.51 -20.77 -3.75
C LYS A 29 -2.44 -21.93 -3.41
N ASN A 30 -2.02 -23.15 -3.71
CA ASN A 30 -2.71 -24.36 -3.32
C ASN A 30 -1.75 -25.20 -2.45
N ASN A 31 -2.19 -25.57 -1.25
CA ASN A 31 -1.43 -26.43 -0.34
C ASN A 31 -2.25 -27.69 -0.04
N ILE A 32 -1.71 -28.85 -0.41
CA ILE A 32 -2.34 -30.15 -0.15
C ILE A 32 -1.49 -30.86 0.89
N THR A 33 -2.08 -31.13 2.05
CA THR A 33 -1.46 -31.91 3.13
C THR A 33 -2.22 -33.22 3.27
N GLU A 34 -1.53 -34.34 3.12
CA GLU A 34 -2.06 -35.68 3.37
C GLU A 34 -1.33 -36.30 4.57
N ALA A 35 -2.08 -36.69 5.59
CA ALA A 35 -1.56 -37.36 6.78
C ALA A 35 -2.20 -38.74 6.91
N VAL A 36 -1.42 -39.79 6.70
CA VAL A 36 -1.87 -41.18 6.86
C VAL A 36 -1.36 -41.72 8.18
N LYS A 37 -2.28 -42.07 9.07
CA LYS A 37 -1.99 -42.72 10.36
C LYS A 37 -2.54 -44.14 10.32
N ARG A 38 -1.69 -45.15 10.50
CA ARG A 38 -2.13 -46.55 10.44
C ARG A 38 -1.53 -47.39 11.55
N PHE A 39 -2.26 -48.42 11.96
CA PHE A 39 -1.72 -49.42 12.88
C PHE A 39 -0.65 -50.28 12.17
N PRO A 40 0.54 -50.48 12.77
CA PRO A 40 1.57 -51.34 12.18
C PRO A 40 1.06 -52.79 12.05
N GLY A 41 1.36 -53.45 10.94
CA GLY A 41 0.87 -54.80 10.61
C GLY A 41 -0.57 -54.82 10.07
N LEU A 42 -1.56 -54.43 10.87
CA LEU A 42 -2.98 -54.49 10.48
C LEU A 42 -3.35 -53.56 9.32
N GLY A 43 -2.68 -52.41 9.20
CA GLY A 43 -2.93 -51.43 8.13
C GLY A 43 -2.45 -51.84 6.73
N GLU A 44 -1.81 -53.01 6.59
CA GLU A 44 -1.24 -53.52 5.34
C GLU A 44 -2.11 -54.59 4.68
N ILE A 45 -3.07 -55.14 5.42
CA ILE A 45 -3.90 -56.25 4.95
C ILE A 45 -4.84 -55.75 3.84
N PRO A 46 -4.84 -56.36 2.64
CA PRO A 46 -5.79 -56.04 1.59
C PRO A 46 -7.22 -56.19 2.10
N VAL A 47 -8.13 -55.32 1.67
CA VAL A 47 -9.56 -55.32 2.07
C VAL A 47 -9.81 -54.91 3.54
N LEU A 48 -9.09 -55.44 4.51
CA LEU A 48 -9.31 -55.19 5.95
C LEU A 48 -8.51 -54.00 6.51
N GLY A 49 -7.35 -53.70 5.94
CA GLY A 49 -6.45 -52.64 6.44
C GLY A 49 -7.01 -51.23 6.30
N ALA A 50 -8.05 -51.03 5.47
CA ALA A 50 -8.75 -49.76 5.33
C ALA A 50 -9.47 -49.33 6.63
N LEU A 51 -9.92 -50.28 7.46
CA LEU A 51 -10.54 -49.97 8.75
C LEU A 51 -9.51 -49.61 9.85
N ALA A 52 -8.26 -50.04 9.67
CA ALA A 52 -7.16 -49.83 10.64
C ALA A 52 -6.25 -48.65 10.28
N ARG A 53 -6.60 -47.89 9.23
CA ARG A 53 -5.93 -46.66 8.84
C ARG A 53 -6.89 -45.47 8.94
N SER A 54 -6.37 -44.34 9.35
CA SER A 54 -6.98 -43.03 9.25
C SER A 54 -6.18 -42.21 8.25
N THR A 55 -6.85 -41.63 7.26
CA THR A 55 -6.22 -40.68 6.36
C THR A 55 -6.90 -39.34 6.53
N GLU A 56 -6.12 -38.31 6.81
CA GLU A 56 -6.57 -36.93 6.90
C GLU A 56 -6.07 -36.18 5.66
N PHE A 57 -7.00 -35.53 4.98
CA PHE A 57 -6.74 -34.74 3.78
C PHE A 57 -7.09 -33.29 4.09
N GLN A 58 -6.13 -32.38 3.90
CA GLN A 58 -6.34 -30.95 4.06
C GLN A 58 -5.90 -30.22 2.80
N THR A 59 -6.76 -29.33 2.30
CA THR A 59 -6.51 -28.51 1.11
C THR A 59 -6.72 -27.05 1.46
N ASP A 60 -5.65 -26.25 1.38
CA ASP A 60 -5.70 -24.80 1.60
C ASP A 60 -5.50 -24.06 0.27
N GLN A 61 -6.51 -23.33 -0.17
CA GLN A 61 -6.46 -22.48 -1.36
C GLN A 61 -6.42 -21.00 -0.94
N THR A 62 -5.47 -20.25 -1.46
CA THR A 62 -5.36 -18.80 -1.25
C THR A 62 -5.25 -18.08 -2.58
N GLU A 63 -6.15 -17.13 -2.81
CA GLU A 63 -6.14 -16.28 -3.99
C GLU A 63 -5.96 -14.83 -3.56
N LEU A 64 -5.07 -14.11 -4.25
CA LEU A 64 -4.79 -12.71 -3.98
C LEU A 64 -4.65 -11.96 -5.29
N MET A 65 -5.33 -10.82 -5.39
CA MET A 65 -5.27 -9.92 -6.54
C MET A 65 -5.06 -8.48 -6.07
N PHE A 66 -4.16 -7.78 -6.74
CA PHE A 66 -3.90 -6.35 -6.52
C PHE A 66 -4.43 -5.54 -7.70
N ILE A 67 -5.38 -4.65 -7.43
CA ILE A 67 -5.98 -3.75 -8.42
C ILE A 67 -5.54 -2.32 -8.10
N PHE A 68 -5.06 -1.60 -9.11
CA PHE A 68 -4.69 -0.20 -9.00
C PHE A 68 -5.57 0.66 -9.89
N THR A 69 -6.08 1.78 -9.36
CA THR A 69 -6.90 2.75 -10.10
C THR A 69 -6.38 4.16 -9.82
N PRO A 70 -5.52 4.73 -10.67
CA PRO A 70 -5.04 6.09 -10.49
C PRO A 70 -6.17 7.10 -10.66
N ARG A 71 -6.07 8.20 -9.90
CA ARG A 71 -6.96 9.35 -10.02
C ARG A 71 -6.14 10.63 -10.11
N LEU A 72 -6.43 11.46 -11.09
CA LEU A 72 -5.83 12.77 -11.26
C LEU A 72 -6.69 13.82 -10.56
N VAL A 73 -6.12 14.53 -9.60
CA VAL A 73 -6.79 15.59 -8.84
C VAL A 73 -6.18 16.94 -9.16
N GLN A 74 -7.01 17.98 -9.15
CA GLN A 74 -6.56 19.36 -9.34
C GLN A 74 -6.07 19.93 -8.01
N ALA A 75 -5.12 20.87 -8.07
CA ALA A 75 -4.68 21.61 -6.90
C ALA A 75 -5.84 22.46 -6.36
N LEU A 76 -6.14 22.34 -5.06
CA LEU A 76 -7.15 23.18 -4.42
C LEU A 76 -6.57 24.57 -4.16
N ALA A 77 -7.37 25.60 -4.44
CA ALA A 77 -7.00 26.99 -4.15
C ALA A 77 -6.95 27.29 -2.65
N GLU A 78 -7.69 26.52 -1.85
CA GLU A 78 -7.72 26.59 -0.40
C GLU A 78 -7.44 25.20 0.18
N ALA A 79 -6.83 25.13 1.37
CA ALA A 79 -6.54 23.86 2.02
C ALA A 79 -7.87 23.08 2.25
N PRO A 80 -7.91 21.78 1.93
CA PRO A 80 -9.10 20.97 2.17
C PRO A 80 -9.43 20.95 3.65
N ARG A 81 -10.72 21.15 3.98
CA ARG A 81 -11.19 21.08 5.36
C ARG A 81 -10.93 19.68 5.91
N VAL A 82 -10.16 19.56 6.97
CA VAL A 82 -9.94 18.29 7.67
C VAL A 82 -10.95 18.14 8.81
N PRO A 83 -11.29 16.90 9.20
CA PRO A 83 -12.25 16.65 10.28
C PRO A 83 -11.91 17.35 11.60
N THR A 84 -10.64 17.67 11.81
CA THR A 84 -10.13 18.33 13.02
C THR A 84 -10.31 19.85 13.03
N ASP A 85 -10.64 20.49 11.90
CA ASP A 85 -10.68 21.97 11.80
C ASP A 85 -11.75 22.61 12.69
N ASN A 86 -12.81 21.86 13.00
CA ASN A 86 -13.88 22.31 13.88
C ASN A 86 -13.72 21.79 15.32
N HIS A 87 -12.55 21.24 15.69
CA HIS A 87 -12.33 20.79 17.07
C HIS A 87 -12.07 21.99 17.99
N VAL A 88 -12.90 22.13 19.03
CA VAL A 88 -12.72 23.14 20.08
C VAL A 88 -12.45 22.41 21.40
N PRO A 89 -11.33 22.70 22.08
CA PRO A 89 -11.03 22.06 23.36
C PRO A 89 -11.99 22.56 24.45
N PRO A 90 -12.42 21.68 25.37
CA PRO A 90 -13.32 22.05 26.46
C PRO A 90 -12.69 23.09 27.38
N SER A 91 -13.50 24.07 27.78
CA SER A 91 -13.08 25.11 28.70
C SER A 91 -12.74 24.54 30.08
N ARG A 92 -11.97 25.29 30.87
CA ARG A 92 -11.53 24.84 32.20
C ARG A 92 -12.72 24.52 33.12
N ALA A 93 -13.78 25.33 33.07
CA ALA A 93 -14.97 25.10 33.87
C ALA A 93 -15.73 23.84 33.41
N GLU A 94 -15.93 23.66 32.10
CA GLU A 94 -16.58 22.45 31.55
C GLU A 94 -15.83 21.18 31.92
N ARG A 95 -14.49 21.21 31.91
CA ARG A 95 -13.66 20.06 32.28
C ARG A 95 -13.77 19.68 33.76
N TYR A 96 -13.74 20.67 34.65
CA TYR A 96 -13.67 20.41 36.10
C TYR A 96 -15.04 20.33 36.79
N LEU A 97 -16.04 21.07 36.33
CA LEU A 97 -17.36 21.10 36.94
C LEU A 97 -18.30 20.07 36.29
N ASN A 98 -18.25 19.96 34.96
CA ASN A 98 -19.17 19.13 34.19
C ASN A 98 -18.54 17.81 33.74
N GLY A 99 -17.23 17.61 33.96
CA GLY A 99 -16.49 16.44 33.49
C GLY A 99 -16.50 16.29 31.97
N ALA A 100 -16.74 17.38 31.22
CA ALA A 100 -16.94 17.32 29.78
C ALA A 100 -15.61 17.11 29.05
N LEU A 101 -15.58 16.10 28.17
CA LEU A 101 -14.45 15.80 27.29
C LEU A 101 -14.51 16.57 25.97
N GLU A 102 -15.70 17.01 25.58
CA GLU A 102 -15.97 17.78 24.37
C GLU A 102 -16.56 19.15 24.74
N SER A 103 -16.21 20.19 23.98
CA SER A 103 -16.77 21.52 24.21
C SER A 103 -18.22 21.59 23.74
N SER A 104 -19.11 22.19 24.55
CA SER A 104 -20.50 22.45 24.11
C SER A 104 -20.63 23.70 23.24
N LYS A 105 -19.54 24.46 23.08
CA LYS A 105 -19.48 25.65 22.24
C LYS A 105 -19.23 25.26 20.77
N PRO A 106 -20.08 25.70 19.83
CA PRO A 106 -19.83 25.50 18.41
C PRO A 106 -18.48 26.08 17.97
N ALA A 107 -17.80 25.35 17.08
CA ALA A 107 -16.57 25.83 16.47
C ALA A 107 -16.81 27.14 15.71
N PRO A 108 -15.92 28.14 15.85
CA PRO A 108 -15.98 29.32 14.99
C PRO A 108 -15.89 28.89 13.52
N ALA A 109 -16.86 29.30 12.71
CA ALA A 109 -16.75 29.19 11.26
C ALA A 109 -15.59 30.08 10.81
N ASP A 110 -14.60 29.48 10.18
CA ASP A 110 -13.45 30.11 9.53
C ASP A 110 -12.37 30.68 10.46
N LYS A 111 -11.41 29.80 10.79
CA LYS A 111 -10.03 30.18 11.03
C LYS A 111 -9.14 29.74 9.87
N THR A 112 -9.46 30.17 8.64
CA THR A 112 -8.46 30.19 7.57
C THR A 112 -7.51 31.36 7.84
N ALA A 113 -6.55 31.17 8.76
CA ALA A 113 -5.48 32.15 8.92
C ALA A 113 -4.63 32.11 7.63
N PRO A 114 -4.34 33.25 6.99
CA PRO A 114 -3.44 33.27 5.85
C PRO A 114 -2.07 32.83 6.34
N VAL A 115 -1.61 31.67 5.86
CA VAL A 115 -0.20 31.27 5.94
C VAL A 115 0.60 32.39 5.24
N PRO A 116 1.52 33.09 5.92
CA PRO A 116 2.34 34.09 5.24
C PRO A 116 3.11 33.39 4.13
N ALA A 117 2.99 33.91 2.91
CA ALA A 117 3.78 33.44 1.77
C ALA A 117 5.27 33.43 2.16
N PRO A 118 6.05 32.41 1.76
CA PRO A 118 7.49 32.46 1.94
C PRO A 118 8.00 33.72 1.25
N ALA A 119 8.62 34.62 2.01
CA ALA A 119 9.34 35.75 1.44
C ALA A 119 10.51 35.17 0.63
N MET A 120 10.33 35.04 -0.69
CA MET A 120 11.43 34.82 -1.59
C MET A 120 12.36 36.04 -1.48
N PRO A 121 13.67 35.85 -1.24
CA PRO A 121 14.61 36.96 -1.30
C PRO A 121 14.60 37.52 -2.72
N ALA A 122 14.30 38.81 -2.83
CA ALA A 122 14.45 39.59 -4.05
C ALA A 122 15.95 39.84 -4.29
N ASP A 123 16.66 38.84 -4.80
CA ASP A 123 17.94 39.08 -5.46
C ASP A 123 18.12 38.08 -6.61
N ALA A 124 17.63 38.47 -7.78
CA ALA A 124 17.96 37.85 -9.05
C ALA A 124 17.99 38.93 -10.11
N ALA A 125 19.16 39.54 -10.33
CA ALA A 125 19.43 40.27 -11.57
C ALA A 125 20.93 40.39 -11.88
N THR A 126 21.58 39.26 -12.20
CA THR A 126 22.75 39.29 -13.10
C THR A 126 22.45 38.34 -14.27
N PRO A 127 22.25 38.83 -15.51
CA PRO A 127 22.04 37.94 -16.64
C PRO A 127 23.37 37.29 -17.02
N MET A 128 23.43 35.97 -16.90
CA MET A 128 24.49 35.15 -17.48
C MET A 128 24.18 34.94 -18.97
N PRO A 129 25.16 35.02 -19.90
CA PRO A 129 24.89 34.81 -21.32
C PRO A 129 24.51 33.34 -21.60
N ALA A 130 23.51 33.16 -22.46
CA ALA A 130 23.01 31.85 -22.87
C ALA A 130 24.09 31.04 -23.62
N PRO A 131 24.28 29.74 -23.33
CA PRO A 131 24.98 28.86 -24.24
C PRO A 131 24.00 28.42 -25.35
N THR A 132 24.36 28.70 -26.60
CA THR A 132 23.76 28.08 -27.78
C THR A 132 23.95 26.57 -27.70
N ALA A 133 22.87 25.83 -27.46
CA ALA A 133 22.83 24.37 -27.60
C ALA A 133 21.88 24.02 -28.75
N ALA A 134 22.41 23.32 -29.75
CA ALA A 134 21.69 22.79 -30.91
C ALA A 134 20.58 21.80 -30.49
N PRO A 135 19.60 21.49 -31.38
CA PRO A 135 18.57 20.50 -31.09
C PRO A 135 19.20 19.12 -30.89
N GLN A 136 19.16 18.59 -29.67
CA GLN A 136 19.45 17.17 -29.45
C GLN A 136 18.18 16.37 -29.75
N GLU A 137 18.26 15.62 -30.83
CA GLU A 137 17.30 14.63 -31.28
C GLU A 137 16.99 13.64 -30.14
N LEU A 138 15.70 13.39 -29.90
CA LEU A 138 15.21 12.41 -28.91
C LEU A 138 15.79 11.02 -29.23
N GLN A 139 16.79 10.58 -28.47
CA GLN A 139 17.26 9.21 -28.53
C GLN A 139 16.28 8.32 -27.74
N PRO A 140 15.69 7.27 -28.35
CA PRO A 140 14.79 6.37 -27.63
C PRO A 140 15.54 5.61 -26.52
N PRO A 141 14.85 5.24 -25.41
CA PRO A 141 15.50 4.54 -24.31
C PRO A 141 15.98 3.16 -24.74
N ALA A 142 17.18 2.77 -24.30
CA ALA A 142 17.78 1.48 -24.58
C ALA A 142 16.96 0.32 -23.97
N PRO A 143 16.93 -0.86 -24.62
CA PRO A 143 16.34 -2.06 -24.04
C PRO A 143 17.08 -2.47 -22.75
N VAL A 144 16.34 -2.68 -21.67
CA VAL A 144 16.85 -3.27 -20.43
C VAL A 144 17.00 -4.78 -20.63
N GLU A 145 18.23 -5.27 -20.75
CA GLU A 145 18.51 -6.71 -20.73
C GLU A 145 18.25 -7.29 -19.33
N PRO A 146 17.57 -8.44 -19.21
CA PRO A 146 17.40 -9.09 -17.91
C PRO A 146 18.74 -9.66 -17.43
N SER A 147 19.22 -9.18 -16.29
CA SER A 147 20.35 -9.79 -15.59
C SER A 147 19.95 -11.17 -15.07
N VAL A 148 20.33 -12.21 -15.80
CA VAL A 148 20.26 -13.61 -15.36
C VAL A 148 21.38 -13.83 -14.35
N ASP A 149 21.02 -13.85 -13.07
CA ASP A 149 21.90 -14.30 -11.99
C ASP A 149 22.18 -15.80 -12.18
N ARG A 150 23.42 -16.13 -12.53
CA ARG A 150 23.85 -17.51 -12.73
C ARG A 150 24.30 -18.06 -11.38
N PRO A 151 23.77 -19.19 -10.89
CA PRO A 151 24.27 -19.78 -9.65
C PRO A 151 25.72 -20.26 -9.85
N ALA A 152 26.57 -19.92 -8.88
CA ALA A 152 27.97 -20.35 -8.78
C ALA A 152 28.07 -21.87 -8.43
N PRO A 153 29.18 -22.54 -8.79
CA PRO A 153 29.33 -24.00 -8.69
C PRO A 153 29.45 -24.54 -7.27
#